data_AF-A0A0S7BBA9-F1
#
_entry.id   AF-A0A0S7BBA9-F1
#
_cell.length_a   1.000
_cell.length_b   1.000
_cell.length_c   1.000
_cell.angle_alpha   90.00
_cell.angle_beta   90.00
_cell.angle_gamma   90.00
#
_symmetry.space_group_name_H-M   'P 1'
#
loop_
_entity.id
_entity.type
_entity.pdbx_description
1 polymer ?
#
loop_
_entity_poly.entity_id
_entity_poly.type
_entity_poly.pdbx_seq_one_letter_code
_entity_poly.pdbx_strand_id
1 'polypeptide(L)'
;MSISESDKPIFAGPIEETFAKILDFYGIEWVYEPSSFPLVRDEQGRVVEAFTPDFYLPQQNLYIELTTLRPHLATYKNRRMRLMRELYPEIHIKLLKRRELRDMMIKYGLAEEAIPIMGTKAQQRVP
;
A
#
# COMPACT_ATOMS: atom_id res chain seq x y z
N MET A 1 15.65 17.71 -3.37
CA MET A 1 14.65 18.79 -3.22
C MET A 1 13.98 18.59 -1.88
N SER A 2 13.96 19.60 -1.02
CA SER A 2 13.35 19.53 0.31
C SER A 2 11.85 19.71 0.17
N ILE A 3 11.08 18.65 0.40
CA ILE A 3 9.61 18.71 0.44
C ILE A 3 9.25 19.45 1.73
N SER A 4 8.57 20.59 1.62
CA SER A 4 8.07 21.35 2.78
C SER A 4 7.05 20.52 3.55
N GLU A 5 7.06 20.59 4.89
CA GLU A 5 6.12 19.86 5.78
C GLU A 5 4.63 20.05 5.44
N SER A 6 4.27 21.11 4.71
CA SER A 6 2.90 21.43 4.29
C SER A 6 2.36 20.60 3.12
N ASP A 7 3.18 19.83 2.41
CA ASP A 7 2.77 19.04 1.22
C ASP A 7 2.67 17.53 1.49
N LYS A 8 2.77 17.09 2.75
CA LYS A 8 2.65 15.67 3.08
C LYS A 8 1.19 15.21 2.91
N PRO A 9 0.95 14.12 2.16
CA PRO A 9 -0.40 13.62 1.94
C PRO A 9 -1.05 13.17 3.26
N ILE A 10 -2.37 13.31 3.33
CA ILE A 10 -3.16 12.80 4.44
C ILE A 10 -3.33 11.29 4.24
N PHE A 11 -2.59 10.50 5.02
CA PHE A 11 -2.69 9.05 4.97
C PHE A 11 -4.01 8.56 5.57
N ALA A 12 -4.63 7.56 4.94
CA ALA A 12 -5.85 6.91 5.41
C ALA A 12 -5.62 6.03 6.64
N GLY A 13 -4.38 5.58 6.90
CA GLY A 13 -4.06 4.83 8.10
C GLY A 13 -2.60 4.85 8.56
N PRO A 14 -2.34 4.41 9.81
CA PRO A 14 -1.00 4.48 10.42
C PRO A 14 0.05 3.61 9.73
N ILE A 15 -0.37 2.55 9.02
CA ILE A 15 0.55 1.69 8.27
C ILE A 15 1.11 2.40 7.02
N GLU A 16 0.31 3.24 6.37
CA GLU A 16 0.72 4.02 5.20
C GLU A 16 1.68 5.12 5.60
N GLU A 17 1.36 5.87 6.66
CA GLU A 17 2.26 6.90 7.20
C GLU A 17 3.61 6.30 7.62
N THR A 18 3.60 5.13 8.28
CA THR A 18 4.85 4.47 8.65
C THR A 18 5.62 4.00 7.42
N PHE A 19 4.94 3.49 6.40
CA PHE A 19 5.58 3.08 5.15
C PHE A 19 6.22 4.26 4.41
N ALA A 20 5.52 5.39 4.32
CA ALA A 20 6.06 6.62 3.74
C ALA A 20 7.33 7.09 4.48
N LYS A 21 7.32 7.10 5.82
CA LYS A 21 8.51 7.45 6.62
C LYS A 21 9.71 6.53 6.35
N ILE A 22 9.45 5.24 6.14
CA ILE A 22 10.51 4.27 5.78
C ILE A 22 11.08 4.59 4.40
N LEU A 23 10.22 4.85 3.42
CA LEU A 23 10.67 5.20 2.07
C LEU A 23 11.50 6.50 2.08
N ASP A 24 11.04 7.52 2.80
CA ASP A 24 11.77 8.79 3.01
C ASP A 24 13.15 8.54 3.64
N PHE A 25 13.22 7.71 4.68
CA PHE A 25 14.47 7.38 5.37
C PHE A 25 15.50 6.74 4.42
N TYR A 26 15.05 5.84 3.53
CA TYR A 26 15.91 5.23 2.52
C TYR A 26 16.13 6.09 1.27
N GLY A 27 15.54 7.28 1.20
CA GLY A 27 15.60 8.14 0.03
C GLY A 27 14.95 7.54 -1.23
N ILE A 28 13.99 6.64 -1.05
CA ILE A 28 13.22 6.05 -2.15
C ILE A 28 12.11 7.05 -2.50
N GLU A 29 12.02 7.48 -3.76
CA GLU A 29 10.92 8.37 -4.16
C GLU A 29 9.61 7.60 -4.23
N TRP A 30 8.52 8.26 -3.85
CA TRP A 30 7.21 7.65 -3.82
C TRP A 30 6.11 8.67 -4.08
N VAL A 31 4.97 8.16 -4.55
CA VAL A 31 3.72 8.90 -4.75
C VAL A 31 2.60 8.15 -4.04
N TYR A 32 1.83 8.84 -3.21
CA TYR A 32 0.66 8.28 -2.51
C TYR A 32 -0.58 8.35 -3.40
N GLU A 33 -1.39 7.28 -3.42
CA GLU A 33 -2.60 7.13 -4.24
C GLU A 33 -2.43 7.66 -5.69
N PRO A 34 -1.42 7.18 -6.43
CA PRO A 34 -0.93 7.78 -7.68
C PRO A 34 -1.96 7.74 -8.81
N SER A 35 -2.80 6.71 -8.86
CA SER A 35 -3.70 6.43 -9.98
C SER A 35 -4.77 5.41 -9.60
N SER A 36 -5.98 5.61 -10.12
CA SER A 36 -7.09 4.67 -9.98
C SER A 36 -7.30 3.87 -11.27
N PHE A 37 -7.37 2.55 -11.13
CA PHE A 37 -7.56 1.60 -12.23
C PHE A 37 -8.98 1.04 -12.21
N PRO A 38 -9.80 1.29 -13.24
CA PRO A 38 -11.10 0.64 -13.39
C PRO A 38 -10.95 -0.89 -13.50
N LEU A 39 -11.60 -1.64 -12.62
CA LEU A 39 -11.58 -3.12 -12.61
C LEU A 39 -12.87 -3.75 -13.13
N VAL A 40 -14.02 -3.12 -12.86
CA VAL A 40 -15.33 -3.60 -13.29
C VAL A 40 -16.09 -2.47 -13.92
N ARG A 41 -16.70 -2.74 -15.07
CA ARG A 41 -17.62 -1.82 -15.76
C ARG A 41 -18.97 -2.49 -15.95
N ASP A 42 -20.04 -1.70 -15.90
CA ASP A 42 -21.39 -2.18 -16.23
C ASP A 42 -21.60 -2.29 -17.74
N GLU A 43 -22.79 -2.74 -18.16
CA GLU A 43 -23.17 -2.89 -19.57
C GLU A 43 -23.16 -1.57 -20.34
N GLN A 44 -23.26 -0.43 -19.64
CA GLN A 44 -23.19 0.92 -20.20
C GLN A 44 -21.75 1.48 -20.18
N GLY A 45 -20.76 0.68 -19.78
CA GLY A 45 -19.35 1.05 -19.74
C GLY A 45 -18.93 1.89 -18.54
N ARG A 46 -19.83 2.15 -17.59
CA ARG A 46 -19.56 2.95 -16.39
C ARG A 46 -18.74 2.15 -15.39
N VAL A 47 -17.79 2.79 -14.72
CA VAL A 47 -16.93 2.13 -13.73
C VAL A 47 -17.73 1.82 -12.47
N VAL A 48 -17.87 0.53 -12.16
CA VAL A 48 -18.56 0.02 -10.97
C VAL A 48 -17.57 -0.22 -9.84
N GLU A 49 -16.36 -0.66 -10.19
CA GLU A 49 -15.30 -0.90 -9.23
C GLU A 49 -13.99 -0.38 -9.80
N ALA A 50 -13.29 0.44 -9.02
CA ALA A 50 -11.93 0.85 -9.29
C ALA A 50 -11.01 0.42 -8.14
N PHE A 51 -9.73 0.37 -8.46
CA PHE A 51 -8.68 0.04 -7.52
C PHE A 51 -7.56 1.07 -7.61
N THR A 52 -7.26 1.69 -6.48
CA THR A 52 -6.19 2.67 -6.31
C THR A 52 -5.14 2.02 -5.42
N PRO A 53 -3.93 1.74 -5.92
CA PRO A 53 -2.85 1.27 -5.08
C PRO A 53 -2.44 2.35 -4.07
N ASP A 54 -2.04 1.95 -2.87
CA ASP A 54 -1.64 2.90 -1.82
C ASP A 54 -0.41 3.75 -2.23
N PHE A 55 0.58 3.16 -2.90
CA PHE A 55 1.82 3.84 -3.29
C PHE A 55 2.28 3.47 -4.71
N TYR A 56 3.04 4.36 -5.35
CA TYR A 56 3.88 4.07 -6.52
C TYR A 56 5.31 4.50 -6.26
N LEU A 57 6.26 3.65 -6.66
CA LEU A 57 7.70 3.88 -6.57
C LEU A 57 8.25 4.07 -8.00
N PRO A 58 8.49 5.33 -8.45
CA PRO A 58 8.83 5.63 -9.83
C PRO A 58 10.12 4.96 -10.31
N GLN A 59 11.16 4.90 -9.46
CA GLN A 59 12.46 4.32 -9.82
C GLN A 59 12.35 2.83 -10.17
N GLN A 60 11.42 2.13 -9.55
CA GLN A 60 11.20 0.69 -9.77
C GLN A 60 10.02 0.42 -10.72
N ASN A 61 9.31 1.47 -11.16
CA ASN A 61 8.04 1.37 -11.86
C ASN A 61 7.10 0.35 -11.19
N LEU A 62 6.88 0.52 -9.88
CA LEU A 62 6.21 -0.46 -9.04
C LEU A 62 5.11 0.17 -8.19
N TYR A 63 3.90 -0.35 -8.30
CA TYR A 63 2.79 -0.04 -7.40
C TYR A 63 2.82 -0.96 -6.18
N ILE A 64 2.56 -0.40 -5.01
CA ILE A 64 2.48 -1.12 -3.74
C ILE A 64 1.10 -0.94 -3.16
N GLU A 65 0.50 -2.06 -2.77
CA GLU A 65 -0.71 -2.12 -1.98
C GLU A 65 -0.36 -2.68 -0.60
N LEU A 66 -0.60 -1.92 0.46
CA LEU A 66 -0.40 -2.36 1.83
C LEU A 66 -1.56 -3.23 2.29
N THR A 67 -1.23 -4.25 3.08
CA THR A 67 -2.25 -5.13 3.63
C THR A 67 -1.99 -5.52 5.08
N THR A 68 -3.03 -5.39 5.90
CA THR A 68 -3.08 -5.82 7.30
C THR A 68 -3.77 -7.18 7.46
N LEU A 69 -4.13 -7.82 6.35
CA LEU A 69 -5.26 -8.74 6.30
C LEU A 69 -5.15 -9.97 7.21
N ARG A 70 -6.24 -10.17 7.97
CA ARG A 70 -6.68 -11.48 8.44
C ARG A 70 -7.23 -12.29 7.25
N PRO A 71 -7.19 -13.64 7.30
CA PRO A 71 -7.51 -14.50 6.15
C PRO A 71 -8.81 -14.20 5.38
N HIS A 72 -9.88 -13.71 6.05
CA HIS A 72 -11.19 -13.54 5.43
C HIS A 72 -11.29 -12.38 4.41
N LEU A 73 -10.53 -11.31 4.59
CA LEU A 73 -10.54 -10.16 3.67
C LEU A 73 -9.49 -10.33 2.54
N ALA A 74 -8.67 -11.39 2.60
CA ALA A 74 -7.69 -11.71 1.56
C ALA A 74 -8.36 -12.01 0.22
N THR A 75 -9.55 -12.60 0.22
CA THR A 75 -10.28 -12.97 -1.00
C THR A 75 -10.59 -11.77 -1.88
N TYR A 76 -11.04 -10.66 -1.29
CA TYR A 76 -11.39 -9.44 -2.04
C TYR A 76 -10.16 -8.78 -2.66
N LYS A 77 -9.09 -8.60 -1.88
CA LYS A 77 -7.84 -8.00 -2.39
C LYS A 77 -7.16 -8.93 -3.40
N ASN A 78 -7.21 -10.25 -3.20
CA ASN A 78 -6.71 -11.22 -4.19
C ASN A 78 -7.49 -11.16 -5.49
N ARG A 79 -8.83 -11.00 -5.44
CA ARG A 79 -9.65 -10.78 -6.65
C ARG A 79 -9.21 -9.52 -7.38
N ARG A 80 -9.03 -8.41 -6.68
CA ARG A 80 -8.56 -7.15 -7.30
C ARG A 80 -7.17 -7.29 -7.92
N MET A 81 -6.24 -7.94 -7.21
CA MET A 81 -4.90 -8.21 -7.72
C MET A 81 -4.90 -9.15 -8.93
N ARG A 82 -5.86 -10.07 -9.02
CA ARG A 82 -6.06 -10.91 -10.20
C ARG A 82 -6.58 -10.09 -11.37
N LEU A 83 -7.63 -9.29 -11.15
CA LEU A 83 -8.18 -8.40 -12.18
C LEU A 83 -7.15 -7.39 -12.68
N MET A 84 -6.32 -6.83 -11.80
CA MET A 84 -5.20 -5.97 -12.20
C MET A 84 -4.26 -6.67 -13.17
N ARG A 85 -3.89 -7.93 -12.91
CA ARG A 85 -3.01 -8.70 -13.81
C ARG A 85 -3.68 -9.07 -15.13
N GLU A 86 -4.99 -9.28 -15.12
CA GLU A 86 -5.76 -9.62 -16.32
C GLU A 86 -6.01 -8.39 -17.21
N LEU A 87 -6.34 -7.24 -16.61
CA LEU A 87 -6.71 -6.01 -17.31
C LEU A 87 -5.53 -5.08 -17.62
N TYR A 88 -4.51 -5.09 -16.77
CA TYR A 88 -3.34 -4.20 -16.84
C TYR A 88 -2.03 -5.01 -16.67
N PRO A 89 -1.72 -5.97 -17.56
CA PRO A 89 -0.57 -6.86 -17.42
C PRO A 89 0.79 -6.15 -17.40
N GLU A 90 0.87 -4.94 -17.96
CA GLU A 90 2.04 -4.07 -17.96
C GLU A 90 2.30 -3.36 -16.64
N ILE A 91 1.30 -3.33 -15.74
CA ILE A 91 1.41 -2.65 -14.46
C ILE A 91 2.00 -3.60 -13.42
N HIS A 92 3.22 -3.28 -12.96
CA HIS A 92 3.83 -4.01 -11.86
C HIS A 92 3.19 -3.60 -10.55
N ILE A 93 2.50 -4.53 -9.91
CA ILE A 93 1.90 -4.30 -8.60
C ILE A 93 2.20 -5.41 -7.61
N LYS A 94 2.55 -5.02 -6.38
CA LYS A 94 2.83 -5.93 -5.28
C LYS A 94 1.97 -5.63 -4.06
N LEU A 95 1.38 -6.70 -3.52
CA LEU A 95 0.70 -6.67 -2.24
C LEU A 95 1.73 -6.90 -1.13
N LEU A 96 1.94 -5.93 -0.23
CA LEU A 96 2.92 -6.00 0.85
C LEU A 96 2.24 -6.16 2.21
N LYS A 97 2.52 -7.28 2.88
CA LYS A 97 1.92 -7.56 4.20
C LYS A 97 2.62 -6.80 5.30
N ARG A 98 1.89 -6.39 6.34
CA ARG A 98 2.46 -5.80 7.57
C ARG A 98 3.64 -6.62 8.13
N ARG A 99 3.53 -7.95 8.13
CA ARG A 99 4.62 -8.84 8.57
C ARG A 99 5.85 -8.74 7.67
N GLU A 100 5.66 -8.71 6.36
CA GLU A 100 6.77 -8.60 5.40
C GLU A 100 7.47 -7.25 5.51
N LEU A 101 6.69 -6.17 5.68
CA LEU A 101 7.22 -4.84 6.00
C LEU A 101 8.05 -4.86 7.28
N ARG A 102 7.53 -5.49 8.34
CA ARG A 102 8.26 -5.67 9.60
C ARG A 102 9.56 -6.47 9.43
N ASP A 103 9.47 -7.62 8.80
CA ASP A 103 10.63 -8.51 8.63
C ASP A 103 11.70 -7.84 7.75
N MET A 104 11.28 -6.99 6.78
CA MET A 104 12.16 -6.13 5.99
C MET A 104 12.88 -5.08 6.85
N MET A 105 12.14 -4.34 7.70
CA MET A 105 12.74 -3.34 8.59
C MET A 105 13.76 -3.93 9.55
N ILE A 106 13.43 -5.07 10.18
CA ILE A 106 14.35 -5.78 11.09
C ILE A 106 15.62 -6.19 10.34
N LYS A 107 15.47 -6.75 9.13
CA LYS A 107 16.60 -7.20 8.32
C LYS A 107 17.56 -6.07 7.95
N TYR A 108 17.07 -4.84 7.79
CA TYR A 108 17.88 -3.68 7.42
C TYR A 108 18.29 -2.79 8.62
N GLY A 109 18.12 -3.28 9.85
CA GLY A 109 18.61 -2.58 11.06
C GLY A 109 17.68 -1.50 11.63
N LEU A 110 16.45 -1.36 11.11
CA LEU A 110 15.44 -0.41 11.56
C LEU A 110 14.53 -0.98 12.65
N ALA A 111 15.13 -1.59 13.67
CA ALA A 111 14.38 -2.27 14.72
C ALA A 111 13.54 -1.29 15.56
N GLU A 112 14.00 -0.04 15.74
CA GLU A 112 13.31 0.99 16.51
C GLU A 112 12.13 1.59 15.72
N GLU A 113 12.27 1.77 14.42
CA GLU A 113 11.22 2.24 13.51
C GLU A 113 10.19 1.16 13.19
N ALA A 114 10.51 -0.10 13.47
CA ALA A 114 9.55 -1.20 13.44
C ALA A 114 8.58 -1.18 14.63
N ILE A 115 8.89 -0.46 15.73
CA ILE A 115 8.10 -0.44 16.97
C ILE A 115 6.64 0.03 16.75
N PRO A 116 6.34 1.08 15.98
CA PRO A 116 4.96 1.47 15.66
C PRO A 116 4.18 0.37 14.92
N ILE A 117 4.86 -0.46 14.12
CA ILE A 117 4.28 -1.59 13.39
C ILE A 117 4.16 -2.86 14.29
N MET A 118 4.95 -2.95 15.37
CA MET A 118 4.85 -4.02 16.37
C MET A 118 3.55 -3.96 17.19
N GLY A 119 2.94 -2.77 17.30
CA GLY A 119 1.69 -2.60 18.01
C GLY A 119 0.54 -3.41 17.41
N THR A 120 0.06 -4.41 18.13
CA THR A 120 -1.17 -5.18 17.85
C THR A 120 -2.45 -4.33 17.92
N LYS A 121 -2.38 -3.00 17.92
CA LYS A 121 -3.54 -2.10 18.11
C LYS A 121 -4.54 -2.05 16.94
N ALA A 122 -4.28 -2.71 15.81
CA ALA A 122 -5.34 -3.04 14.83
C ALA A 122 -6.13 -4.32 15.20
N GLN A 123 -5.97 -4.80 16.42
CA GLN A 123 -6.65 -5.93 17.02
C GLN A 123 -7.29 -5.54 18.36
N GLN A 124 -7.74 -4.29 18.50
CA GLN A 124 -8.69 -3.96 19.55
C GLN A 124 -10.10 -4.29 19.04
N ARG A 125 -10.60 -5.43 19.54
CA ARG A 125 -12.02 -5.76 19.63
C ARG A 125 -12.74 -4.56 20.23
N VAL A 126 -13.69 -3.98 19.51
CA VAL A 126 -14.85 -3.39 20.18
C VAL A 126 -15.80 -4.58 20.41
N PRO A 127 -16.25 -4.83 21.65
CA PRO A 127 -17.21 -5.89 21.96
C PRO A 127 -18.55 -5.68 21.25
#